data_AF-A0A353J7R1-F1
#
_entry.id   AF-A0A353J7R1-F1
#
_cell.length_a   1.000
_cell.length_b   1.000
_cell.length_c   1.000
_cell.angle_alpha   90.00
_cell.angle_beta   90.00
_cell.angle_gamma   90.00
#
_symmetry.space_group_name_H-M   'P 1'
#
loop_
_entity.id
_entity.type
_entity.pdbx_description
1 polymer ?
#
loop_
_entity_poly.entity_id
_entity_poly.type
_entity_poly.pdbx_seq_one_letter_code
_entity_poly.pdbx_strand_id
1 'polypeptide(L)'
;MKHKIRRACSTAIWILLLRHICRKAEKSIMHSMTHALRVLRQGGVIVYPTETSYALGCDARSKRGVAAIFKLKGRASEKKLPVIAGSYTQARCFFKWNKHVERLARHYWPGPLTILLEPKKSLPVSRGGGVAVRVSSDEVARRLARGLGAPLVSTSANVSGKPACFSVLELKKQFGSRLKDVVIIDAGVLKPGKPSTIVRLTADGIVEVIRYGSVLVFEAVRRRRGLVPEGARRRGRNERAAGSARSAAEKTNTEQLKRC
;
A
#
# COMPACT_ATOMS: atom_id res chain seq x y z
N MET A 1 3.46 35.56 -52.59
CA MET A 1 4.68 34.96 -51.99
C MET A 1 4.71 35.25 -50.48
N LYS A 2 4.79 34.18 -49.68
CA LYS A 2 5.41 34.06 -48.33
C LYS A 2 5.02 35.09 -47.22
N HIS A 3 3.94 34.80 -46.50
CA HIS A 3 3.87 35.08 -45.06
C HIS A 3 4.11 33.79 -44.27
N LYS A 4 5.38 33.53 -43.94
CA LYS A 4 5.82 32.38 -43.13
C LYS A 4 6.82 32.87 -42.09
N ILE A 5 6.38 33.73 -41.18
CA ILE A 5 7.15 34.15 -40.00
C ILE A 5 6.19 34.10 -38.81
N ARG A 6 6.67 33.59 -37.66
CA ARG A 6 5.99 33.38 -36.37
C ARG A 6 5.47 31.97 -36.08
N ARG A 7 6.37 30.99 -36.02
CA ARG A 7 6.15 29.78 -35.18
C ARG A 7 7.33 29.33 -34.31
N ALA A 8 8.47 30.04 -34.32
CA ALA A 8 9.66 29.63 -33.56
C ALA A 8 9.78 30.27 -32.16
N CYS A 9 9.17 31.43 -31.89
CA CYS A 9 9.38 32.17 -30.64
C CYS A 9 8.54 31.65 -29.45
N SER A 10 7.41 31.00 -29.71
CA SER A 10 6.47 30.53 -28.67
C SER A 10 7.01 29.34 -27.88
N THR A 11 7.72 28.42 -28.54
CA THR A 11 8.18 27.17 -27.94
C THR A 11 9.28 27.39 -26.90
N ALA A 12 10.20 28.31 -27.16
CA ALA A 12 11.30 28.63 -26.22
C ALA A 12 10.79 29.33 -24.95
N ILE A 13 9.83 30.26 -25.08
CA ILE A 13 9.18 30.93 -23.96
C ILE A 13 8.38 29.92 -23.13
N TRP A 14 7.63 29.01 -23.78
CA TRP A 14 6.92 27.93 -23.09
C TRP A 14 7.86 26.96 -22.36
N ILE A 15 8.98 26.57 -22.97
CA ILE A 15 10.00 25.72 -22.32
C ILE A 15 10.62 26.43 -21.11
N LEU A 16 10.92 27.73 -21.22
CA LEU A 16 11.47 28.53 -20.12
C LEU A 16 10.46 28.71 -18.98
N LEU A 17 9.18 28.96 -19.29
CA LEU A 17 8.09 29.01 -18.32
C LEU A 17 7.89 27.66 -17.64
N LEU A 18 7.84 26.55 -18.39
CA LEU A 18 7.75 25.20 -17.84
C LEU A 18 8.94 24.90 -16.94
N ARG A 19 10.18 25.24 -17.36
CA ARG A 19 11.38 25.10 -16.53
C ARG A 19 11.35 25.98 -15.27
N HIS A 20 10.75 27.17 -15.34
CA HIS A 20 10.60 28.04 -14.17
C HIS A 20 9.54 27.50 -13.20
N ILE A 21 8.40 27.05 -13.72
CA ILE A 21 7.32 26.42 -12.95
C ILE A 21 7.81 25.13 -12.28
N CYS A 22 8.50 24.25 -13.02
CA CYS A 22 9.12 23.05 -12.47
C CYS A 22 10.13 23.38 -11.36
N ARG A 23 11.03 24.36 -11.58
CA ARG A 23 11.99 24.78 -10.54
C ARG A 23 11.32 25.35 -9.29
N LYS A 24 10.21 26.07 -9.44
CA LYS A 24 9.43 26.61 -8.32
C LYS A 24 8.71 25.49 -7.55
N ALA A 25 8.14 24.52 -8.26
CA ALA A 25 7.54 23.33 -7.67
C ALA A 25 8.57 22.47 -6.91
N GLU A 26 9.76 22.24 -7.49
CA GLU A 26 10.86 21.52 -6.85
C GLU A 26 11.36 22.20 -5.57
N LYS A 27 11.54 23.53 -5.59
CA LYS A 27 11.91 24.30 -4.37
C LYS A 27 10.84 24.19 -3.29
N SER A 28 9.56 24.25 -3.65
CA SER A 28 8.45 24.08 -2.70
C SER A 28 8.42 22.69 -2.06
N ILE A 29 8.66 21.65 -2.85
CA ILE A 29 8.73 20.26 -2.36
C ILE A 29 9.92 20.07 -1.41
N MET A 30 11.10 20.64 -1.71
CA MET A 30 12.26 20.53 -0.83
C MET A 30 12.06 21.22 0.53
N HIS A 31 11.43 22.41 0.54
CA HIS A 31 11.09 23.09 1.78
C HIS A 31 10.10 22.26 2.62
N SER A 32 9.05 21.75 1.96
CA SER A 32 8.04 20.89 2.59
C SER A 32 8.65 19.59 3.14
N MET A 33 9.62 19.00 2.44
CA MET A 33 10.33 17.80 2.88
C MET A 33 11.19 18.05 4.13
N THR A 34 11.85 19.20 4.21
CA THR A 34 12.64 19.57 5.41
C THR A 34 11.75 19.70 6.64
N HIS A 35 10.61 20.36 6.49
CA HIS A 35 9.62 20.47 7.56
C HIS A 35 9.04 19.10 7.93
N ALA A 36 8.68 18.28 6.94
CA ALA A 36 8.18 16.93 7.17
C ALA A 36 9.19 16.06 7.94
N LEU A 37 10.47 16.12 7.62
CA LEU A 37 11.53 15.40 8.34
C LEU A 37 11.64 15.86 9.80
N ARG A 38 11.49 17.16 10.09
CA ARG A 38 11.46 17.67 11.47
C ARG A 38 10.29 17.07 12.25
N VAL A 39 9.08 17.10 11.67
CA VAL A 39 7.88 16.52 12.30
C VAL A 39 8.04 15.02 12.53
N LEU A 40 8.58 14.28 11.55
CA LEU A 40 8.85 12.85 11.67
C LEU A 40 9.81 12.53 12.83
N ARG A 41 10.92 13.28 12.94
CA ARG A 41 11.92 13.11 14.01
C ARG A 41 11.36 13.42 15.40
N GLN A 42 10.42 14.36 15.47
CA GLN A 42 9.69 14.63 16.71
C GLN A 42 8.64 13.56 17.01
N GLY A 43 8.41 12.58 16.13
CA GLY A 43 7.40 11.52 16.32
C GLY A 43 5.98 11.96 15.94
N GLY A 44 5.85 12.96 15.07
CA GLY A 44 4.60 13.39 14.46
C GLY A 44 4.22 12.55 13.23
N VAL A 45 3.10 12.92 12.62
CA VAL A 45 2.57 12.30 11.40
C VAL A 45 2.61 13.31 10.26
N ILE A 46 2.88 12.82 9.05
CA ILE A 46 2.83 13.59 7.81
C ILE A 46 1.90 12.92 6.81
N VAL A 47 1.46 13.67 5.81
CA VAL A 47 0.88 13.17 4.57
C VAL A 47 1.84 13.46 3.42
N TYR A 48 2.07 12.47 2.56
CA TYR A 48 2.99 12.58 1.44
C TYR A 48 2.51 11.76 0.24
N PRO A 49 2.88 12.13 -0.99
CA PRO A 49 2.52 11.37 -2.19
C PRO A 49 3.27 10.04 -2.27
N THR A 50 2.67 9.08 -2.95
CA THR A 50 3.34 7.85 -3.40
C THR A 50 2.89 7.57 -4.83
N GLU A 51 3.47 6.53 -5.45
CA GLU A 51 3.11 6.09 -6.79
C GLU A 51 1.68 5.53 -6.90
N THR A 52 1.00 5.31 -5.76
CA THR A 52 -0.36 4.73 -5.72
C THR A 52 -1.43 5.69 -5.23
N SER A 53 -1.15 6.50 -4.21
CA SER A 53 -2.09 7.41 -3.55
C SER A 53 -1.33 8.30 -2.55
N TYR A 54 -2.01 9.25 -1.92
CA TYR A 54 -1.45 9.87 -0.71
C TYR A 54 -1.34 8.83 0.42
N ALA A 55 -0.33 9.00 1.27
CA ALA A 55 -0.05 8.13 2.41
C ALA A 55 0.09 8.93 3.70
N LEU A 56 -0.37 8.35 4.82
CA LEU A 56 -0.03 8.77 6.16
C LEU A 56 1.28 8.10 6.56
N GLY A 57 2.23 8.89 7.07
CA GLY A 57 3.52 8.39 7.51
C GLY A 57 4.01 8.98 8.81
N CYS A 58 4.80 8.17 9.51
CA CYS A 58 5.52 8.50 10.73
C CYS A 58 6.79 7.65 10.79
N ASP A 59 7.71 7.96 11.69
CA ASP A 59 8.86 7.09 11.96
C ASP A 59 8.36 5.72 12.47
N ALA A 60 8.75 4.62 11.80
CA ALA A 60 8.33 3.27 12.17
C ALA A 60 8.80 2.84 13.57
N ARG A 61 9.78 3.53 14.15
CA ARG A 61 10.26 3.36 15.53
C ARG A 61 9.41 4.11 16.56
N SER A 62 8.64 5.11 16.12
CA SER A 62 7.88 5.99 17.02
C SER A 62 6.56 5.35 17.44
N LYS A 63 6.47 4.93 18.71
CA LYS A 63 5.19 4.48 19.31
C LYS A 63 4.11 5.56 19.19
N ARG A 64 4.48 6.82 19.45
CA ARG A 64 3.58 7.98 19.37
C ARG A 64 3.04 8.18 17.96
N GLY A 65 3.92 8.20 16.95
CA GLY A 65 3.53 8.37 15.56
C GLY A 65 2.63 7.23 15.06
N VAL A 66 2.95 5.99 15.44
CA VAL A 66 2.14 4.81 15.08
C VAL A 66 0.75 4.89 15.71
N ALA A 67 0.65 5.22 17.00
CA ALA A 67 -0.63 5.42 17.68
C ALA A 67 -1.46 6.55 17.03
N ALA A 68 -0.80 7.66 16.69
CA ALA A 68 -1.44 8.79 16.01
C ALA A 68 -2.01 8.40 14.63
N ILE A 69 -1.31 7.57 13.85
CA ILE A 69 -1.84 7.05 12.58
C ILE A 69 -3.11 6.20 12.80
N PHE A 70 -3.14 5.32 13.80
CA PHE A 70 -4.35 4.55 14.11
C PHE A 70 -5.51 5.45 14.49
N LYS A 71 -5.26 6.46 15.35
CA LYS A 71 -6.24 7.48 15.74
C LYS A 71 -6.76 8.27 14.54
N LEU A 72 -5.89 8.69 13.63
CA LEU A 72 -6.25 9.40 12.40
C LEU A 72 -7.06 8.53 11.43
N LYS A 73 -6.79 7.23 11.36
CA LYS A 73 -7.57 6.34 10.49
C LYS A 73 -8.89 5.89 11.11
N GLY A 74 -9.05 5.97 12.43
CA GLY A 74 -10.17 5.31 13.12
C GLY A 74 -10.07 3.79 12.96
N ARG A 75 -8.85 3.25 13.06
CA ARG A 75 -8.54 1.85 12.77
C ARG A 75 -8.18 1.13 14.07
N ALA A 76 -8.66 -0.10 14.24
CA ALA A 76 -8.22 -0.99 15.32
C ALA A 76 -6.68 -1.13 15.33
N SER A 77 -6.08 -1.00 16.50
CA SER A 77 -4.62 -0.96 16.74
C SER A 77 -3.91 -2.31 16.51
N GLU A 78 -4.67 -3.37 16.24
CA GLU A 78 -4.17 -4.72 16.01
C GLU A 78 -3.63 -4.93 14.60
N LYS A 79 -4.02 -4.10 13.63
CA LYS A 79 -3.61 -4.28 12.24
C LYS A 79 -2.20 -3.73 12.02
N LYS A 80 -1.29 -4.54 11.45
CA LYS A 80 0.07 -4.11 11.10
C LYS A 80 0.08 -3.00 10.04
N LEU A 81 1.09 -2.14 10.10
CA LEU A 81 1.29 -1.05 9.15
C LEU A 81 2.49 -1.35 8.23
N PRO A 82 2.34 -1.21 6.91
CA PRO A 82 3.47 -1.33 5.99
C PRO A 82 4.42 -0.14 6.13
N VAL A 83 5.67 -0.34 5.73
CA VAL A 83 6.71 0.69 5.74
C VAL A 83 7.41 0.80 4.39
N ILE A 84 7.90 2.00 4.10
CA ILE A 84 8.82 2.30 3.01
C ILE A 84 10.22 2.46 3.59
N ALA A 85 11.19 1.75 3.01
CA ALA A 85 12.61 2.05 3.17
C ALA A 85 13.09 2.95 2.03
N GLY A 86 14.07 3.79 2.31
CA GLY A 86 14.68 4.71 1.36
C GLY A 86 15.63 4.03 0.37
N SER A 87 16.15 2.86 0.73
CA SER A 87 16.96 1.98 -0.11
C SER A 87 16.90 0.54 0.42
N TYR A 88 17.32 -0.43 -0.39
CA TYR A 88 17.45 -1.81 0.08
C TYR A 88 18.52 -1.93 1.17
N THR A 89 19.59 -1.13 1.10
CA THR A 89 20.63 -1.07 2.14
C THR A 89 20.07 -0.61 3.47
N GLN A 90 19.22 0.44 3.48
CA GLN A 90 18.52 0.86 4.67
C GLN A 90 17.60 -0.25 5.18
N ALA A 91 16.82 -0.91 4.31
CA ALA A 91 15.97 -2.02 4.73
C ALA A 91 16.77 -3.14 5.41
N ARG A 92 17.92 -3.52 4.84
CA ARG A 92 18.83 -4.53 5.40
C ARG A 92 19.36 -4.16 6.79
N CYS A 93 19.46 -2.88 7.15
CA CYS A 93 19.84 -2.47 8.50
C CYS A 93 18.75 -2.77 9.55
N PHE A 94 17.47 -2.76 9.16
CA PHE A 94 16.33 -2.89 10.09
C PHE A 94 15.69 -4.29 10.11
N PHE A 95 15.84 -5.06 9.04
CA PHE A 95 15.14 -6.33 8.87
C PHE A 95 16.10 -7.51 8.68
N LYS A 96 15.70 -8.70 9.12
CA LYS A 96 16.42 -9.95 8.85
C LYS A 96 16.55 -10.13 7.33
N TRP A 97 17.71 -10.61 6.89
CA TRP A 97 18.10 -10.53 5.49
C TRP A 97 18.84 -11.79 5.06
N ASN A 98 18.37 -12.43 4.00
CA ASN A 98 19.00 -13.61 3.40
C ASN A 98 19.17 -13.40 1.89
N LYS A 99 19.83 -14.35 1.21
CA LYS A 99 20.08 -14.29 -0.24
C LYS A 99 18.81 -14.19 -1.10
N HIS A 100 17.69 -14.75 -0.65
CA HIS A 100 16.42 -14.72 -1.37
C HIS A 100 15.75 -13.34 -1.28
N VAL A 101 15.78 -12.72 -0.09
CA VAL A 101 15.36 -11.32 0.10
C VAL A 101 16.23 -10.39 -0.75
N GLU A 102 17.56 -10.60 -0.74
CA GLU A 102 18.51 -9.82 -1.55
C GLU A 102 18.17 -9.89 -3.04
N ARG A 103 17.90 -11.10 -3.58
CA ARG A 103 17.54 -11.29 -5.00
C ARG A 103 16.27 -10.55 -5.38
N LEU A 104 15.18 -10.72 -4.62
CA LEU A 104 13.92 -10.01 -4.89
C LEU A 104 14.07 -8.49 -4.75
N ALA A 105 14.77 -8.03 -3.71
CA ALA A 105 14.99 -6.61 -3.49
C ALA A 105 15.79 -6.00 -4.66
N ARG A 106 16.88 -6.62 -5.09
CA ARG A 106 17.69 -6.09 -6.22
C ARG A 106 16.92 -6.04 -7.54
N HIS A 107 16.02 -6.98 -7.76
CA HIS A 107 15.27 -7.05 -9.02
C HIS A 107 14.05 -6.11 -9.03
N TYR A 108 13.31 -6.04 -7.93
CA TYR A 108 12.01 -5.34 -7.89
C TYR A 108 12.02 -4.01 -7.15
N TRP A 109 13.11 -3.65 -6.44
CA TRP A 109 13.24 -2.38 -5.74
C TRP A 109 14.26 -1.45 -6.41
N PRO A 110 13.95 -0.15 -6.59
CA PRO A 110 12.69 0.53 -6.24
C PRO A 110 11.50 0.11 -7.12
N GLY A 111 10.34 -0.14 -6.52
CA GLY A 111 9.17 -0.60 -7.29
C GLY A 111 8.02 -1.17 -6.48
N PRO A 112 7.01 -1.75 -7.17
CA PRO A 112 5.72 -2.11 -6.59
C PRO A 112 5.71 -3.49 -5.91
N LEU A 113 6.86 -4.02 -5.51
CA LEU A 113 6.94 -5.23 -4.68
C LEU A 113 7.03 -4.86 -3.20
N THR A 114 6.26 -5.53 -2.36
CA THR A 114 6.32 -5.44 -0.91
C THR A 114 6.68 -6.82 -0.36
N ILE A 115 7.72 -6.90 0.46
CA ILE A 115 8.20 -8.15 1.04
C ILE A 115 7.90 -8.11 2.54
N LEU A 116 7.26 -9.16 3.05
CA LEU A 116 7.07 -9.34 4.48
C LEU A 116 8.38 -9.78 5.13
N LEU A 117 8.96 -8.92 5.97
CA LEU A 117 10.26 -9.14 6.60
C LEU A 117 10.15 -9.07 8.12
N GLU A 118 10.92 -9.89 8.82
CA GLU A 118 11.05 -9.83 10.27
C GLU A 118 12.00 -8.70 10.67
N PRO A 119 11.62 -7.84 11.62
CA PRO A 119 12.52 -6.78 12.08
C PRO A 119 13.62 -7.38 12.98
N LYS A 120 14.84 -6.85 12.88
CA LYS A 120 15.99 -7.27 13.73
C LYS A 120 15.82 -6.86 15.19
N LYS A 121 15.13 -5.75 15.43
CA LYS A 121 14.73 -5.24 16.74
C LYS A 121 13.23 -5.00 16.74
N SER A 122 12.58 -5.09 17.89
CA SER A 122 11.13 -4.83 17.98
C SER A 122 10.80 -3.42 17.46
N LEU A 123 9.86 -3.34 16.52
CA LEU A 123 9.32 -2.08 16.00
C LEU A 123 7.85 -1.96 16.41
N PRO A 124 7.35 -0.78 16.82
CA PRO A 124 5.92 -0.59 17.14
C PRO A 124 4.97 -1.04 16.02
N VAL A 125 5.36 -0.85 14.76
CA VAL A 125 4.59 -1.27 13.57
C VAL A 125 4.46 -2.79 13.41
N SER A 126 5.38 -3.55 14.01
CA SER A 126 5.50 -5.00 13.85
C SER A 126 4.42 -5.77 14.60
N ARG A 127 3.95 -5.20 15.73
CA ARG A 127 3.05 -5.86 16.68
C ARG A 127 3.48 -7.31 16.98
N GLY A 128 4.78 -7.51 17.15
CA GLY A 128 5.36 -8.82 17.46
C GLY A 128 5.56 -9.78 16.28
N GLY A 129 5.41 -9.34 15.02
CA GLY A 129 5.73 -10.20 13.88
C GLY A 129 6.25 -9.46 12.65
N GLY A 130 6.21 -10.12 11.48
CA GLY A 130 6.73 -9.52 10.23
C GLY A 130 6.07 -8.20 9.85
N VAL A 131 6.85 -7.33 9.21
CA VAL A 131 6.46 -6.01 8.69
C VAL A 131 6.49 -6.06 7.16
N ALA A 132 5.48 -5.49 6.51
CA ALA A 132 5.45 -5.37 5.05
C ALA A 132 6.34 -4.19 4.62
N VAL A 133 7.47 -4.48 3.96
CA VAL A 133 8.49 -3.50 3.59
C VAL A 133 8.53 -3.35 2.07
N ARG A 134 8.66 -2.12 1.57
CA ARG A 134 9.00 -1.84 0.16
C ARG A 134 10.02 -0.71 0.05
N VAL A 135 10.75 -0.64 -1.05
CA VAL A 135 11.38 0.60 -1.50
C VAL A 135 10.54 1.13 -2.65
N SER A 136 9.79 2.20 -2.42
CA SER A 136 8.85 2.75 -3.40
C SER A 136 9.56 3.36 -4.61
N SER A 137 8.94 3.33 -5.78
CA SER A 137 9.38 4.05 -6.98
C SER A 137 9.14 5.56 -6.90
N ASP A 138 8.34 6.03 -5.93
CA ASP A 138 8.16 7.45 -5.64
C ASP A 138 9.41 8.06 -4.97
N GLU A 139 9.91 9.14 -5.54
CA GLU A 139 11.13 9.78 -5.08
C GLU A 139 10.95 10.52 -3.74
N VAL A 140 9.81 11.17 -3.51
CA VAL A 140 9.51 11.86 -2.25
C VAL A 140 9.49 10.86 -1.11
N ALA A 141 8.81 9.72 -1.29
CA ALA A 141 8.76 8.64 -0.32
C ALA A 141 10.17 8.11 0.04
N ARG A 142 11.02 7.84 -0.97
CA ARG A 142 12.39 7.38 -0.73
C ARG A 142 13.25 8.45 -0.04
N ARG A 143 13.16 9.71 -0.46
CA ARG A 143 13.93 10.81 0.13
C ARG A 143 13.54 11.04 1.58
N LEU A 144 12.25 10.98 1.93
CA LEU A 144 11.79 11.06 3.31
C LEU A 144 12.37 9.93 4.17
N ALA A 145 12.27 8.68 3.71
CA ALA A 145 12.81 7.54 4.46
C ALA A 145 14.34 7.62 4.60
N ARG A 146 15.06 8.04 3.55
CA ARG A 146 16.53 8.28 3.61
C ARG A 146 16.87 9.39 4.60
N GLY A 147 16.23 10.55 4.48
CA GLY A 147 16.48 11.70 5.35
C GLY A 147 16.10 11.44 6.81
N LEU A 148 15.11 10.58 7.07
CA LEU A 148 14.76 10.13 8.41
C LEU A 148 15.80 9.16 9.00
N GLY A 149 16.52 8.42 8.15
CA GLY A 149 17.46 7.37 8.58
C GLY A 149 16.77 6.10 9.09
N ALA A 150 15.45 5.97 8.89
CA ALA A 150 14.66 4.82 9.33
C ALA A 150 13.51 4.53 8.36
N PRO A 151 12.92 3.31 8.39
CA PRO A 151 11.71 3.01 7.65
C PRO A 151 10.58 3.97 8.01
N LEU A 152 9.88 4.47 6.99
CA LEU A 152 8.74 5.37 7.10
C LEU A 152 7.46 4.56 7.04
N VAL A 153 6.55 4.70 8.00
CA VAL A 153 5.21 4.11 7.89
C VAL A 153 4.52 4.64 6.64
N SER A 154 3.84 3.77 5.88
CA SER A 154 3.25 4.13 4.59
C SER A 154 1.89 3.46 4.38
N THR A 155 0.86 3.92 5.07
CA THR A 155 -0.53 3.46 4.83
C THR A 155 -1.29 4.52 4.05
N SER A 156 -2.26 4.13 3.22
CA SER A 156 -3.09 5.08 2.47
C SER A 156 -3.68 6.16 3.38
N ALA A 157 -3.67 7.41 2.92
CA ALA A 157 -4.22 8.55 3.64
C ALA A 157 -5.73 8.63 3.41
N ASN A 158 -6.46 7.78 4.11
CA ASN A 158 -7.92 7.72 4.14
C ASN A 158 -8.42 7.29 5.51
N VAL A 159 -9.65 7.66 5.85
CA VAL A 159 -10.34 7.06 7.00
C VAL A 159 -10.58 5.58 6.70
N SER A 160 -10.42 4.72 7.70
CA SER A 160 -10.60 3.27 7.52
C SER A 160 -11.97 2.95 6.93
N GLY A 161 -11.99 2.13 5.88
CA GLY A 161 -13.19 1.78 5.13
C GLY A 161 -13.54 2.72 3.98
N LYS A 162 -12.98 3.95 3.93
CA LYS A 162 -13.21 4.90 2.84
C LYS A 162 -12.23 4.69 1.65
N PRO A 163 -12.52 5.20 0.45
CA PRO A 163 -11.58 5.18 -0.67
C PRO A 163 -10.27 5.92 -0.36
N ALA A 164 -9.19 5.54 -1.04
CA ALA A 164 -7.91 6.25 -0.97
C ALA A 164 -8.06 7.69 -1.50
N CYS A 165 -7.26 8.63 -0.98
CA CYS A 165 -7.24 10.00 -1.45
C CYS A 165 -6.12 10.24 -2.47
N PHE A 166 -6.44 11.00 -3.51
CA PHE A 166 -5.56 11.38 -4.62
C PHE A 166 -5.32 12.88 -4.71
N SER A 167 -5.97 13.67 -3.86
CA SER A 167 -5.79 15.13 -3.78
C SER A 167 -5.89 15.63 -2.34
N VAL A 168 -5.33 16.81 -2.07
CA VAL A 168 -5.49 17.49 -0.77
C VAL A 168 -6.94 17.86 -0.49
N LEU A 169 -7.73 18.13 -1.53
CA LEU A 169 -9.17 18.37 -1.40
C LEU A 169 -9.89 17.14 -0.81
N GLU A 170 -9.62 15.95 -1.35
CA GLU A 170 -10.20 14.71 -0.83
C GLU A 170 -9.74 14.41 0.60
N LEU A 171 -8.47 14.69 0.93
CA LEU A 171 -7.94 14.56 2.28
C LEU A 171 -8.72 15.46 3.26
N LYS A 172 -8.90 16.73 2.91
CA LYS A 172 -9.67 17.69 3.72
C LYS A 172 -11.13 17.24 3.86
N LYS A 173 -11.76 16.74 2.79
CA LYS A 173 -13.13 16.21 2.85
C LYS A 173 -13.26 14.99 3.76
N GLN A 174 -12.28 14.08 3.77
CA GLN A 174 -12.35 12.87 4.57
C GLN A 174 -11.96 13.08 6.04
N PHE A 175 -10.93 13.88 6.31
CA PHE A 175 -10.36 14.02 7.66
C PHE A 175 -10.76 15.32 8.36
N GLY A 176 -11.16 16.36 7.63
CA GLY A 176 -11.52 17.66 8.19
C GLY A 176 -10.43 18.22 9.11
N SER A 177 -10.84 18.68 10.29
CA SER A 177 -9.96 19.25 11.31
C SER A 177 -8.92 18.27 11.88
N ARG A 178 -9.04 16.96 11.62
CA ARG A 178 -8.07 15.96 12.09
C ARG A 178 -6.69 16.11 11.46
N LEU A 179 -6.59 16.76 10.30
CA LEU A 179 -5.31 17.05 9.62
C LEU A 179 -4.73 18.43 9.96
N LYS A 180 -5.35 19.21 10.87
CA LYS A 180 -4.93 20.59 11.15
C LYS A 180 -3.46 20.70 11.56
N ASP A 181 -2.95 19.71 12.31
CA ASP A 181 -1.57 19.66 12.81
C ASP A 181 -0.68 18.70 12.01
N VAL A 182 -1.16 18.20 10.87
CA VAL A 182 -0.45 17.23 10.03
C VAL A 182 0.19 17.95 8.85
N VAL A 183 1.51 17.84 8.72
CA VAL A 183 2.22 18.38 7.55
C VAL A 183 1.84 17.59 6.31
N ILE A 184 1.37 18.28 5.27
CA ILE A 184 1.00 17.70 3.98
C ILE A 184 2.02 18.15 2.94
N ILE A 185 2.69 17.20 2.29
CA ILE A 185 3.45 17.46 1.07
C ILE A 185 2.47 17.37 -0.09
N ASP A 186 2.02 18.52 -0.58
CA ASP A 186 1.07 18.60 -1.71
C ASP A 186 1.81 18.43 -3.05
N ALA A 187 1.49 17.34 -3.75
CA ALA A 187 1.97 17.04 -5.09
C ALA A 187 0.84 17.14 -6.14
N GLY A 188 -0.25 17.85 -5.82
CA GLY A 188 -1.42 18.00 -6.66
C GLY A 188 -2.28 16.75 -6.70
N VAL A 189 -2.92 16.53 -7.86
CA VAL A 189 -3.78 15.38 -8.12
C VAL A 189 -2.93 14.20 -8.60
N LEU A 190 -2.92 13.13 -7.83
CA LEU A 190 -2.19 11.90 -8.13
C LEU A 190 -3.00 11.02 -9.08
N LYS A 191 -2.31 10.35 -10.01
CA LYS A 191 -2.92 9.31 -10.83
C LYS A 191 -3.14 8.06 -9.98
N PRO A 192 -4.33 7.43 -10.01
CA PRO A 192 -4.56 6.19 -9.30
C PRO A 192 -3.60 5.09 -9.75
N GLY A 193 -2.88 4.50 -8.80
CA GLY A 193 -2.00 3.36 -9.05
C GLY A 193 -2.59 2.06 -8.49
N LYS A 194 -2.30 0.94 -9.17
CA LYS A 194 -2.56 -0.38 -8.60
C LYS A 194 -1.73 -0.58 -7.32
N PRO A 195 -2.26 -1.27 -6.30
CA PRO A 195 -1.52 -1.54 -5.07
C PRO A 195 -0.30 -2.44 -5.35
N SER A 196 0.69 -2.38 -4.46
CA SER A 196 1.86 -3.27 -4.53
C SER A 196 1.48 -4.75 -4.38
N THR A 197 2.24 -5.61 -5.04
CA THR A 197 2.20 -7.06 -4.77
C THR A 197 2.87 -7.32 -3.44
N ILE A 198 2.24 -8.12 -2.57
CA ILE A 198 2.80 -8.48 -1.27
C ILE A 198 3.20 -9.94 -1.30
N VAL A 199 4.45 -10.23 -0.95
CA VAL A 199 4.98 -11.58 -0.85
C VAL A 199 5.53 -11.88 0.54
N ARG A 200 5.52 -13.15 0.92
CA ARG A 200 6.28 -13.72 2.04
C ARG A 200 7.31 -14.67 1.47
N LEU A 201 8.50 -14.68 2.06
CA LEU A 201 9.52 -15.67 1.78
C LEU A 201 9.57 -16.70 2.90
N THR A 202 9.72 -17.97 2.54
CA THR A 202 10.10 -19.04 3.47
C THR A 202 11.63 -19.08 3.63
N ALA A 203 12.13 -19.87 4.60
CA ALA A 203 13.56 -20.00 4.85
C ALA A 203 14.32 -20.63 3.67
N ASP A 204 13.68 -21.56 2.96
CA ASP A 204 14.16 -22.27 1.76
C ASP A 204 13.98 -21.46 0.45
N GLY A 205 13.45 -20.24 0.53
CA GLY A 205 13.39 -19.33 -0.61
C GLY A 205 12.16 -19.46 -1.50
N ILE A 206 11.11 -20.16 -1.03
CA ILE A 206 9.81 -20.21 -1.70
C ILE A 206 9.11 -18.86 -1.54
N VAL A 207 8.56 -18.33 -2.64
CA VAL A 207 7.80 -17.08 -2.65
C VAL A 207 6.31 -17.37 -2.54
N GLU A 208 5.70 -16.96 -1.43
CA GLU A 208 4.24 -16.99 -1.26
C GLU A 208 3.64 -15.62 -1.56
N VAL A 209 2.75 -15.52 -2.55
CA VAL A 209 2.01 -14.29 -2.83
C VAL A 209 0.86 -14.14 -1.83
N ILE A 210 0.93 -13.12 -0.98
CA ILE A 210 -0.13 -12.76 -0.01
C ILE A 210 -1.20 -11.91 -0.69
N ARG A 211 -0.79 -11.01 -1.59
CA ARG A 211 -1.69 -10.14 -2.35
C ARG A 211 -1.11 -9.87 -3.73
N TYR A 212 -1.92 -10.07 -4.77
CA TYR A 212 -1.59 -9.66 -6.12
C TYR A 212 -1.75 -8.14 -6.29
N GLY A 213 -0.79 -7.54 -6.98
CA GLY A 213 -0.74 -6.11 -7.26
C GLY A 213 -0.14 -5.83 -8.62
N SER A 214 0.58 -4.72 -8.76
CA SER A 214 1.09 -4.23 -10.05
C SER A 214 2.18 -5.09 -10.69
N VAL A 215 2.75 -6.06 -9.97
CA VAL A 215 3.81 -6.93 -10.49
C VAL A 215 3.53 -8.40 -10.24
N LEU A 216 3.79 -9.23 -11.25
CA LEU A 216 3.75 -10.68 -11.10
C LEU A 216 5.16 -11.15 -10.70
N VAL A 217 5.23 -11.98 -9.67
CA VAL A 217 6.48 -12.56 -9.18
C VAL A 217 6.43 -14.05 -9.49
N PHE A 218 7.37 -14.54 -10.29
CA PHE A 218 7.35 -15.89 -10.85
C PHE A 218 8.39 -16.85 -10.24
N GLU A 219 9.19 -16.41 -9.28
CA GLU A 219 10.16 -17.29 -8.59
C GLU A 219 9.44 -18.39 -7.79
N ALA A 220 9.80 -19.67 -7.98
CA ALA A 220 9.33 -20.86 -7.25
C ALA A 220 8.09 -20.61 -6.34
N VAL A 221 6.95 -20.32 -6.95
CA VAL A 221 5.71 -19.97 -6.24
C VAL A 221 4.92 -21.24 -5.98
N ARG A 222 4.81 -21.70 -4.72
CA ARG A 222 3.70 -22.61 -4.38
C ARG A 222 2.43 -21.78 -4.26
N ARG A 223 1.50 -21.94 -5.22
CA ARG A 223 0.12 -21.45 -5.03
C ARG A 223 -0.44 -22.13 -3.78
N ARG A 224 -0.77 -21.37 -2.73
CA ARG A 224 -1.66 -21.87 -1.67
C ARG A 224 -3.02 -22.16 -2.30
N ARG A 225 -3.26 -23.42 -2.69
CA ARG A 225 -4.62 -23.91 -2.91
C ARG A 225 -5.29 -24.01 -1.53
N GLY A 226 -6.29 -23.16 -1.27
CA GLY A 226 -7.20 -23.31 -0.14
C GLY A 226 -6.93 -22.40 1.06
N LEU A 227 -7.36 -21.13 0.97
CA LEU A 227 -7.90 -20.40 2.12
C LEU A 227 -9.31 -19.97 1.73
N VAL A 228 -10.26 -20.87 1.90
CA VAL A 228 -11.68 -20.50 1.98
C VAL A 228 -11.86 -19.86 3.37
N PRO A 229 -12.52 -18.70 3.49
CA PRO A 229 -12.82 -18.10 4.79
C PRO A 229 -13.52 -19.11 5.70
N GLU A 230 -12.98 -19.26 6.90
CA GLU A 230 -13.52 -20.07 7.99
C GLU A 230 -14.86 -19.46 8.42
N GLY A 231 -15.92 -19.88 7.74
CA GLY A 231 -17.26 -19.29 7.83
C GLY A 231 -18.25 -19.83 6.79
N ALA A 232 -17.75 -20.46 5.72
CA ALA A 232 -18.60 -21.06 4.68
C ALA A 232 -18.85 -22.58 4.83
N ARG A 233 -18.62 -23.17 6.02
CA ARG A 233 -18.90 -24.60 6.31
C ARG A 233 -19.97 -24.80 7.38
N ARG A 234 -21.15 -24.19 7.23
CA ARG A 234 -22.38 -24.63 7.93
C ARG A 234 -23.67 -24.58 7.10
N ARG A 235 -23.59 -24.45 5.77
CA ARG A 235 -24.77 -24.47 4.87
C ARG A 235 -24.70 -25.49 3.74
N GLY A 236 -24.17 -26.69 4.03
CA GLY A 236 -24.08 -27.76 3.02
C GLY A 236 -24.47 -29.16 3.51
N ARG A 237 -24.84 -29.32 4.79
CA ARG A 237 -25.27 -30.62 5.33
C ARG A 237 -26.79 -30.83 5.38
N ASN A 238 -27.61 -29.79 5.28
CA ASN A 238 -29.07 -29.95 5.35
C ASN A 238 -29.79 -30.05 4.00
N GLU A 239 -29.15 -29.75 2.86
CA GLU A 239 -29.82 -29.85 1.56
C GLU A 239 -29.72 -31.24 0.90
N ARG A 240 -28.76 -32.09 1.31
CA ARG A 240 -28.66 -33.47 0.80
C ARG A 240 -29.61 -34.45 1.51
N ALA A 241 -30.16 -34.11 2.67
CA ALA A 241 -31.17 -34.91 3.34
C ALA A 241 -32.59 -34.65 2.79
N ALA A 242 -32.86 -33.45 2.26
CA ALA A 242 -34.18 -33.08 1.74
C ALA A 242 -34.44 -33.56 0.30
N GLY A 243 -33.39 -33.73 -0.52
CA GLY A 243 -33.52 -34.24 -1.90
C GLY A 243 -33.81 -35.74 -2.01
N SER A 244 -33.41 -36.53 -1.00
CA SER A 244 -33.64 -37.98 -0.96
C SER A 244 -35.07 -38.36 -0.56
N ALA A 245 -35.81 -37.48 0.11
CA ALA A 245 -37.18 -37.77 0.56
C ALA A 245 -38.25 -37.42 -0.49
N ARG A 246 -37.96 -36.49 -1.42
CA ARG A 246 -38.92 -36.11 -2.48
C ARG A 246 -38.98 -37.11 -3.64
N SER A 247 -37.88 -37.82 -3.93
CA SER A 247 -37.87 -38.84 -5.00
C SER A 247 -38.57 -40.16 -4.62
N ALA A 248 -38.85 -40.40 -3.33
CA ALA A 248 -39.50 -41.63 -2.88
C ALA A 248 -41.04 -41.51 -2.81
N ALA A 249 -41.58 -40.30 -2.62
CA ALA A 249 -43.03 -40.08 -2.55
C ALA A 249 -43.71 -39.99 -3.93
N GLU A 250 -42.95 -39.71 -4.99
CA GLU A 250 -43.50 -39.54 -6.35
C GLU A 250 -43.60 -40.88 -7.13
N LYS A 251 -42.96 -41.95 -6.64
CA LYS A 251 -43.04 -43.29 -7.23
C LYS A 251 -44.19 -44.14 -6.69
N THR A 252 -44.74 -43.82 -5.53
CA THR A 252 -45.86 -44.57 -4.93
C THR A 252 -47.23 -44.13 -5.45
N ASN A 253 -47.35 -42.95 -6.06
CA ASN A 253 -48.64 -42.43 -6.51
C ASN A 253 -48.99 -42.75 -7.99
N THR A 254 -48.04 -43.32 -8.75
CA THR A 254 -48.28 -43.72 -10.15
C THR A 254 -48.73 -45.19 -10.29
N GLU A 255 -48.60 -46.01 -9.24
CA GLU A 255 -49.04 -47.42 -9.25
C GLU A 255 -50.48 -47.63 -8.73
N GLN A 256 -51.13 -46.63 -8.13
CA GLN A 256 -52.53 -46.73 -7.67
C GLN A 256 -53.60 -46.18 -8.63
N LEU A 257 -53.22 -45.59 -9.76
CA LEU A 257 -54.16 -45.08 -10.78
C LEU A 257 -54.30 -45.98 -12.03
N LYS A 258 -53.81 -47.23 -11.95
CA LYS A 258 -54.03 -48.28 -12.99
C LYS A 258 -54.97 -49.42 -12.56
N ARG A 259 -55.76 -49.20 -11.52
CA ARG A 259 -56.87 -50.09 -11.13
C ARG A 259 -58.11 -49.25 -10.79
N CYS A 260 -58.75 -48.71 -11.82
CA CYS A 260 -60.19 -48.46 -11.98
C CYS A 260 -60.42 -47.92 -13.40
#